data_AF-A0A0F8ZTE6-F1
#
_entry.id   AF-A0A0F8ZTE6-F1
#
_cell.length_a   1.000
_cell.length_b   1.000
_cell.length_c   1.000
_cell.angle_alpha   90.00
_cell.angle_beta   90.00
_cell.angle_gamma   90.00
#
_symmetry.space_group_name_H-M   'P 1'
#
loop_
_entity.id
_entity.type
_entity.pdbx_description
1 polymer ?
#
loop_
_entity_poly.entity_id
_entity_poly.type
_entity_poly.pdbx_seq_one_letter_code
_entity_poly.pdbx_strand_id
1 'polypeptide(L)'
;MRINIGEAKWFYPFVFTGTFLLLAAAFTFLDVVYPIDTINRDLPIPQVNLAKIYVLATEIRKDMKENPDLFDEEPNEHMIRNMLVFSQNYGECRESDMNWDETLACRDTITQREVDLVVSLYRSGFL
;
A
#
# COMPACT_ATOMS: atom_id res chain seq x y z
N MET A 1 -22.82 -21.79 46.71
CA MET A 1 -23.05 -22.08 45.27
C MET A 1 -21.70 -22.48 44.67
N ARG A 2 -21.48 -23.77 44.39
CA ARG A 2 -20.21 -24.27 43.82
C ARG A 2 -20.42 -24.43 42.31
N ILE A 3 -19.68 -23.67 41.50
CA ILE A 3 -19.69 -23.80 40.04
C ILE A 3 -18.91 -25.09 39.71
N ASN A 4 -19.58 -26.06 39.08
CA ASN A 4 -18.97 -27.31 38.65
C ASN A 4 -18.02 -27.05 37.46
N ILE A 5 -16.73 -27.27 37.68
CA ILE A 5 -15.64 -27.06 36.70
C ILE A 5 -15.66 -28.13 35.57
N GLY A 6 -16.62 -29.06 35.58
CA GLY A 6 -16.74 -30.15 34.62
C GLY A 6 -17.30 -29.76 33.24
N GLU A 7 -18.13 -28.72 33.14
CA GLU A 7 -18.83 -28.36 31.88
C GLU A 7 -18.01 -27.44 30.97
N ALA A 8 -16.97 -26.78 31.49
CA ALA A 8 -16.19 -25.81 30.72
C ALA A 8 -15.25 -26.45 29.67
N LYS A 9 -14.96 -27.76 29.76
CA LYS A 9 -13.96 -28.42 28.90
C LYS A 9 -14.35 -28.49 27.42
N TRP A 10 -15.65 -28.49 27.11
CA TRP A 10 -16.16 -28.54 25.73
C TRP A 10 -16.40 -27.14 25.13
N PHE A 11 -16.49 -26.13 25.99
CA PHE A 11 -16.72 -24.75 25.56
C PHE A 11 -15.48 -24.16 24.86
N TYR A 12 -14.28 -24.40 25.42
CA TYR A 12 -13.03 -23.90 24.84
C TYR A 12 -12.74 -24.38 23.41
N PRO A 13 -12.78 -25.69 23.08
CA PRO A 13 -12.50 -26.14 21.72
C PRO A 13 -13.53 -25.63 20.72
N PHE A 14 -14.81 -25.52 21.10
CA PHE A 14 -15.89 -25.03 20.23
C PHE A 14 -15.75 -23.54 19.91
N VAL A 15 -15.37 -22.72 20.90
CA VAL A 15 -15.12 -21.29 20.68
C VAL A 15 -13.85 -21.08 19.85
N PHE A 16 -12.81 -21.88 20.04
CA PHE A 16 -11.57 -21.79 19.26
C PHE A 16 -11.77 -22.21 17.79
N THR A 17 -12.44 -23.33 17.52
CA THR A 17 -12.71 -23.75 16.13
C THR A 17 -13.71 -22.82 15.45
N GLY A 18 -14.73 -22.35 16.17
CA GLY A 18 -15.71 -21.40 15.64
C GLY A 18 -15.09 -20.06 15.26
N THR A 19 -14.22 -19.50 16.11
CA THR A 19 -13.52 -18.25 15.82
C THR A 19 -12.50 -18.42 14.69
N PHE A 20 -11.79 -19.55 14.62
CA PHE A 20 -10.86 -19.84 13.53
C PHE A 20 -11.57 -19.97 12.17
N LEU A 21 -12.71 -20.66 12.12
CA LEU A 21 -13.51 -20.79 10.90
C LEU A 21 -14.08 -19.44 10.43
N LEU A 22 -14.53 -18.60 11.36
CA LEU A 22 -14.99 -17.25 11.04
C LEU A 22 -13.86 -16.36 10.50
N LEU A 23 -12.67 -16.45 11.09
CA LEU A 23 -11.48 -15.75 10.59
C LEU A 23 -11.10 -16.25 9.19
N ALA A 24 -11.03 -17.56 8.99
CA ALA A 24 -10.72 -18.14 7.69
C ALA A 24 -11.74 -17.73 6.61
N ALA A 25 -13.04 -17.73 6.95
CA ALA A 25 -14.10 -17.26 6.06
C ALA A 25 -13.96 -15.78 5.72
N ALA A 26 -13.59 -14.93 6.70
CA ALA A 26 -13.33 -13.52 6.49
C ALA A 26 -12.13 -13.30 5.53
N PHE A 27 -11.04 -14.05 5.70
CA PHE A 27 -9.90 -13.99 4.78
C PHE A 27 -10.26 -14.42 3.36
N THR A 28 -11.01 -15.53 3.19
CA THR A 28 -11.48 -15.93 1.86
C THR A 28 -12.44 -14.94 1.23
N PHE A 29 -13.27 -14.25 2.03
CA PHE A 29 -14.17 -13.22 1.52
C PHE A 29 -13.39 -11.97 1.10
N LEU A 30 -12.31 -11.63 1.80
CA LEU A 30 -11.39 -10.59 1.38
C LEU A 30 -10.70 -10.95 0.06
N ASP A 31 -10.27 -12.20 -0.15
CA ASP A 31 -9.69 -12.63 -1.43
C ASP A 31 -10.70 -12.60 -2.61
N VAL A 32 -11.99 -12.84 -2.34
CA VAL A 32 -13.05 -12.81 -3.37
C VAL A 32 -13.51 -11.38 -3.68
N VAL A 33 -13.61 -10.51 -2.67
CA VAL A 33 -14.02 -9.10 -2.85
C VAL A 33 -12.86 -8.25 -3.36
N TYR A 34 -11.63 -8.60 -2.98
CA TYR A 34 -10.40 -7.98 -3.46
C TYR A 34 -9.62 -9.00 -4.28
N PRO A 35 -9.92 -9.17 -5.58
CA PRO A 35 -9.01 -9.89 -6.45
C PRO A 35 -7.69 -9.11 -6.48
N ILE A 36 -6.71 -9.58 -5.72
CA ILE A 36 -5.30 -9.13 -5.75
C ILE A 36 -4.68 -9.36 -7.16
N ASP A 37 -5.43 -10.00 -8.06
CA ASP A 37 -5.05 -10.31 -9.44
C ASP A 37 -5.12 -9.14 -10.43
N THR A 38 -5.50 -7.91 -10.04
CA THR A 38 -5.38 -6.74 -10.95
C THR A 38 -4.04 -6.03 -10.89
N ILE A 39 -3.15 -6.37 -9.95
CA ILE A 39 -1.76 -5.85 -9.88
C ILE A 39 -0.79 -6.89 -10.47
N ASN A 40 -1.14 -7.37 -11.67
CA ASN A 40 -0.30 -8.02 -12.68
C ASN A 40 1.11 -8.46 -12.20
N ARG A 41 1.32 -9.66 -11.67
CA ARG A 41 2.54 -10.18 -10.97
C ARG A 41 3.96 -10.03 -11.58
N ASP A 42 4.20 -9.25 -12.62
CA ASP A 42 5.52 -9.22 -13.28
C ASP A 42 6.45 -8.07 -12.81
N LEU A 43 7.36 -8.46 -11.91
CA LEU A 43 8.40 -7.73 -11.15
C LEU A 43 8.03 -7.49 -9.67
N PRO A 44 8.76 -8.09 -8.70
CA PRO A 44 8.55 -7.81 -7.29
C PRO A 44 9.09 -6.41 -7.01
N ILE A 45 8.21 -5.40 -6.98
CA ILE A 45 8.55 -4.13 -6.36
C ILE A 45 9.00 -4.47 -4.93
N PRO A 46 10.24 -4.13 -4.52
CA PRO A 46 10.70 -4.42 -3.18
C PRO A 46 9.73 -3.86 -2.14
N GLN A 47 9.45 -4.60 -1.06
CA GLN A 47 8.46 -4.17 -0.04
C GLN A 47 8.76 -2.76 0.52
N VAL A 48 10.04 -2.41 0.65
CA VAL A 48 10.51 -1.08 1.09
C VAL A 48 10.07 0.02 0.12
N ASN A 49 10.16 -0.24 -1.18
CA ASN A 49 9.73 0.67 -2.23
C ASN A 49 8.20 0.75 -2.32
N LEU A 50 7.51 -0.37 -2.08
CA LEU A 50 6.05 -0.39 -2.04
C LEU A 50 5.51 0.51 -0.92
N ALA A 51 6.11 0.48 0.28
CA ALA A 51 5.73 1.37 1.38
C ALA A 51 5.87 2.86 1.00
N LYS A 52 6.95 3.23 0.30
CA LYS A 52 7.17 4.60 -0.20
C LYS A 52 6.10 5.02 -1.21
N ILE A 53 5.66 4.11 -2.09
CA ILE A 53 4.54 4.35 -3.02
C ILE A 53 3.24 4.61 -2.25
N TYR A 54 2.94 3.82 -1.21
CA TYR A 54 1.76 4.03 -0.38
C TYR A 54 1.79 5.37 0.36
N VAL A 55 2.94 5.73 0.94
CA VAL A 55 3.10 7.02 1.64
C VAL A 55 2.85 8.18 0.67
N LEU A 56 3.50 8.16 -0.51
CA LEU A 56 3.30 9.21 -1.51
C LEU A 56 1.83 9.31 -1.97
N ALA A 57 1.18 8.19 -2.26
CA ALA A 57 -0.22 8.19 -2.67
C ALA A 57 -1.14 8.80 -1.58
N THR A 58 -0.81 8.56 -0.31
CA THR A 58 -1.54 9.15 0.83
C THR A 58 -1.34 10.65 0.90
N GLU A 59 -0.10 11.12 0.75
CA GLU A 59 0.26 12.54 0.76
C GLU A 59 -0.44 13.28 -0.38
N ILE A 60 -0.35 12.77 -1.61
CA ILE A 60 -1.05 13.35 -2.78
C ILE A 60 -2.54 13.45 -2.51
N ARG A 61 -3.18 12.38 -2.03
CA ARG A 61 -4.62 12.39 -1.74
C ARG A 61 -4.98 13.40 -0.67
N LYS A 62 -4.17 13.51 0.38
CA LYS A 62 -4.37 14.46 1.46
C LYS A 62 -4.27 15.89 0.93
N ASP A 63 -3.22 16.19 0.18
CA ASP A 63 -2.98 17.53 -0.36
C ASP A 63 -4.09 17.96 -1.34
N MET A 64 -4.54 17.05 -2.21
CA MET A 64 -5.68 17.29 -3.11
C MET A 64 -6.99 17.54 -2.35
N LYS A 65 -7.17 16.92 -1.17
CA LYS A 65 -8.36 17.12 -0.34
C LYS A 65 -8.29 18.41 0.46
N GLU A 66 -7.12 18.74 1.00
CA GLU A 66 -6.92 19.92 1.84
C GLU A 66 -6.79 21.20 1.01
N ASN A 67 -6.30 21.11 -0.23
CA ASN A 67 -6.08 22.24 -1.11
C ASN A 67 -6.60 21.96 -2.53
N PRO A 68 -7.91 21.74 -2.72
CA PRO A 68 -8.48 21.40 -4.03
C PRO A 68 -8.17 22.46 -5.10
N ASP A 69 -8.07 23.73 -4.70
CA ASP A 69 -7.80 24.87 -5.59
C ASP A 69 -6.32 24.93 -6.07
N LEU A 70 -5.42 24.15 -5.46
CA LEU A 70 -4.01 24.04 -5.87
C LEU A 70 -3.79 22.89 -6.88
N PHE A 71 -4.78 22.02 -7.05
CA PHE A 71 -4.73 20.87 -7.95
C PHE A 71 -5.78 21.03 -9.05
N ASP A 72 -5.60 22.05 -9.90
CA ASP A 72 -6.38 22.21 -11.13
C ASP A 72 -6.27 20.99 -12.04
N GLU A 73 -5.13 20.28 -11.97
CA GLU A 73 -4.84 19.06 -12.71
C GLU A 73 -4.24 17.99 -11.79
N GLU A 74 -4.54 16.73 -12.13
CA GLU A 74 -3.93 15.60 -11.43
C GLU A 74 -2.42 15.52 -11.70
N PRO A 75 -1.61 14.99 -10.74
CA PRO A 75 -0.20 14.72 -10.94
C PRO A 75 0.08 13.91 -12.21
N ASN A 76 0.83 14.50 -13.14
CA ASN A 76 1.32 13.77 -14.31
C ASN A 76 2.47 12.81 -13.94
N GLU A 77 2.80 11.92 -14.88
CA GLU A 77 3.82 10.88 -14.70
C GLU A 77 5.17 11.45 -14.22
N HIS A 78 5.65 12.52 -14.86
CA HIS A 78 6.92 13.15 -14.49
C HIS A 78 6.90 13.72 -13.07
N MET A 79 5.78 14.31 -12.67
CA MET A 79 5.60 14.84 -11.33
C MET A 79 5.63 13.72 -10.28
N ILE A 80 4.95 12.59 -10.54
CA ILE A 80 4.97 11.44 -9.64
C ILE A 80 6.37 10.85 -9.50
N ARG A 81 7.10 10.66 -10.61
CA ARG A 81 8.49 10.18 -10.57
C ARG A 81 9.40 11.10 -9.76
N ASN A 82 9.26 12.41 -9.96
CA ASN A 82 10.00 13.39 -9.18
C ASN A 82 9.64 13.34 -7.69
N MET A 83 8.35 13.25 -7.34
CA MET A 83 7.92 13.14 -5.95
C MET A 83 8.40 11.85 -5.29
N LEU A 84 8.43 10.72 -6.00
CA LEU A 84 9.00 9.47 -5.49
C LEU A 84 10.48 9.65 -5.11
N VAL A 85 11.27 10.30 -5.96
CA VAL A 85 12.69 10.56 -5.68
C VAL A 85 12.88 11.61 -4.58
N PHE A 86 12.25 12.77 -4.69
CA PHE A 86 12.54 13.92 -3.84
C PHE A 86 11.77 13.93 -2.51
N SER A 87 10.57 13.35 -2.46
CA SER A 87 9.80 13.29 -1.21
C SER A 87 10.10 12.00 -0.45
N GLN A 88 10.22 10.86 -1.15
CA GLN A 88 10.30 9.54 -0.51
C GLN A 88 11.66 8.86 -0.59
N ASN A 89 12.66 9.47 -1.26
CA ASN A 89 13.95 8.84 -1.57
C ASN A 89 13.76 7.42 -2.15
N TYR A 90 12.83 7.28 -3.10
CA TYR A 90 12.49 6.01 -3.72
C TYR A 90 13.70 5.39 -4.40
N GLY A 91 13.92 4.08 -4.20
CA GLY A 91 15.07 3.37 -4.76
C GLY A 91 16.44 3.91 -4.32
N GLU A 92 16.49 4.70 -3.23
CA GLU A 92 17.72 5.36 -2.76
C GLU A 92 18.30 6.34 -3.80
N CYS A 93 17.46 6.90 -4.66
CA CYS A 93 17.88 7.84 -5.70
C CYS A 93 18.40 9.20 -5.19
N ARG A 94 18.50 9.43 -3.89
CA ARG A 94 18.97 10.69 -3.28
C ARG A 94 19.84 10.43 -2.04
N GLU A 95 20.97 9.78 -2.25
CA GLU A 95 22.03 9.64 -1.24
C GLU A 95 22.94 10.87 -1.19
N SER A 96 23.69 11.03 -0.09
CA SER A 96 24.52 12.23 0.16
C SER A 96 25.69 12.42 -0.81
N ASP A 97 26.09 11.36 -1.50
CA ASP A 97 27.22 11.26 -2.41
C ASP A 97 26.79 11.18 -3.89
N MET A 98 25.50 11.00 -4.18
CA MET A 98 24.97 11.03 -5.55
C MET A 98 24.94 12.45 -6.10
N ASN A 99 25.40 12.62 -7.35
CA ASN A 99 25.26 13.89 -8.06
C ASN A 99 23.88 14.02 -8.72
N TRP A 100 23.57 15.22 -9.24
CA TRP A 100 22.26 15.51 -9.83
C TRP A 100 21.96 14.66 -11.07
N ASP A 101 22.95 14.40 -11.92
CA ASP A 101 22.76 13.60 -13.13
C ASP A 101 22.49 12.13 -12.79
N GLU A 102 23.14 11.59 -11.76
CA GLU A 102 22.89 10.25 -11.22
C GLU A 102 21.49 10.15 -10.58
N THR A 103 21.06 11.20 -9.88
CA THR A 103 19.70 11.29 -9.32
C THR A 103 18.66 11.24 -10.43
N LEU A 104 18.87 11.99 -11.53
CA LEU A 104 17.98 11.99 -12.69
C LEU A 104 18.00 10.64 -13.43
N ALA A 105 19.17 10.03 -13.60
CA ALA A 105 19.28 8.71 -14.20
C ALA A 105 18.53 7.65 -13.37
N CYS A 106 18.65 7.71 -12.03
CA CYS A 106 17.92 6.84 -11.11
C CYS A 106 16.40 7.04 -11.18
N ARG A 107 15.93 8.30 -11.24
CA ARG A 107 14.51 8.62 -11.47
C ARG A 107 13.97 7.93 -12.73
N ASP A 108 14.76 7.90 -13.80
CA ASP A 108 14.35 7.34 -15.08
C ASP A 108 14.28 5.80 -15.05
N THR A 109 14.87 5.15 -14.03
CA THR A 109 14.70 3.71 -13.78
C THR A 109 13.36 3.34 -13.14
N ILE A 110 12.65 4.31 -12.56
CA ILE A 110 11.29 4.09 -12.05
C ILE A 110 10.44 3.61 -13.23
N THR A 111 9.63 2.58 -13.02
CA THR A 111 8.84 1.98 -14.08
C THR A 111 7.49 2.67 -14.19
N GLN A 112 6.87 2.62 -15.38
CA GLN A 112 5.51 3.13 -15.56
C GLN A 112 4.53 2.46 -14.61
N ARG A 113 4.74 1.17 -14.35
CA ARG A 113 3.94 0.39 -13.41
C ARG A 113 3.95 0.97 -11.99
N GLU A 114 5.12 1.42 -11.51
CA GLU A 114 5.23 2.03 -10.18
C GLU A 114 4.49 3.37 -10.12
N VAL A 115 4.51 4.13 -11.22
CA VAL A 115 3.71 5.35 -11.35
C VAL A 115 2.21 5.03 -11.37
N ASP A 116 1.78 4.07 -12.18
CA ASP A 116 0.39 3.64 -12.29
C ASP A 116 -0.15 3.14 -10.94
N LEU A 117 0.72 2.50 -10.14
CA LEU A 117 0.37 2.07 -8.79
C LEU A 117 0.09 3.27 -7.87
N VAL A 118 0.94 4.30 -7.87
CA VAL A 118 0.68 5.56 -7.12
C VAL A 118 -0.67 6.14 -7.54
N VAL A 119 -0.91 6.26 -8.85
CA VAL A 119 -2.17 6.79 -9.42
C VAL A 119 -3.38 6.00 -8.95
N SER A 120 -3.32 4.67 -9.06
CA SER A 120 -4.42 3.80 -8.65
C SER A 120 -4.72 3.94 -7.15
N LEU A 121 -3.70 4.08 -6.31
CA LEU A 121 -3.85 4.14 -4.85
C LEU A 121 -4.48 5.46 -4.39
N TYR A 122 -4.01 6.61 -4.88
CA TYR A 122 -4.60 7.88 -4.44
C TYR A 122 -6.01 8.10 -5.01
N ARG A 123 -6.30 7.58 -6.23
CA ARG A 123 -7.64 7.65 -6.85
C ARG A 123 -8.65 6.69 -6.23
N SER A 124 -8.24 5.45 -5.93
CA SER A 124 -9.13 4.45 -5.33
C SER A 124 -9.62 4.84 -3.94
N GLY A 125 -8.91 5.76 -3.30
CA GLY A 125 -9.21 6.19 -1.95
C GLY A 125 -9.13 5.06 -0.93
N PHE A 126 -8.35 4.02 -1.24
CA PHE A 126 -8.17 2.83 -0.42
C PHE A 126 -7.20 3.10 0.74
N LEU A 127 -7.65 3.97 1.65
CA LEU A 127 -7.18 4.23 3.01
C LEU A 127 -8.34 4.83 3.81
#